data_AF-A0A3D3TCR5-F1
#
_entry.id   AF-A0A3D3TCR5-F1
#
_cell.length_a   1.000
_cell.length_b   1.000
_cell.length_c   1.000
_cell.angle_alpha   90.00
_cell.angle_beta   90.00
_cell.angle_gamma   90.00
#
_symmetry.space_group_name_H-M   'P 1'
#
loop_
_entity.id
_entity.type
_entity.pdbx_description
1 polymer ?
#
loop_
_entity_poly.entity_id
_entity_poly.type
_entity_poly.pdbx_seq_one_letter_code
_entity_poly.pdbx_strand_id
1 'polypeptide(L)'
;SRFVKSAGMSLYVVGYYDKLPDNSVRPYTSGWGVYPVVTVDASPFRFMAGYWQARKFYSFEGGPLFASFNPDYPDKTLPTRSLLNLKASYSQQLHPMFALGGQVEAYSDLRSGKTDYSFGVYVRLNGPFFSR
;
A
#
# COMPACT_ATOMS: atom_id res chain seq x y z
N SER A 1 -7.72 26.82 16.38
CA SER A 1 -8.18 25.68 15.57
C SER A 1 -6.97 25.05 14.90
N ARG A 2 -6.53 23.85 15.29
CA ARG A 2 -5.44 23.14 14.57
C ARG A 2 -6.08 22.23 13.53
N PHE A 3 -5.93 22.60 12.27
CA PHE A 3 -6.40 21.84 11.10
C PHE A 3 -5.71 20.46 11.00
N VAL A 4 -4.43 20.39 11.41
CA VAL A 4 -3.68 19.14 11.51
C VAL A 4 -3.69 18.64 12.95
N LYS A 5 -4.14 17.39 13.15
CA LYS A 5 -4.13 16.71 14.44
C LYS A 5 -2.78 16.04 14.72
N SER A 6 -2.24 15.32 13.73
CA SER A 6 -0.97 14.62 13.83
C SER A 6 -0.31 14.45 12.47
N ALA A 7 1.01 14.28 12.49
CA ALA A 7 1.79 13.82 11.34
C ALA A 7 2.73 12.71 11.82
N GLY A 8 3.05 11.77 10.93
CA GLY A 8 3.89 10.63 11.25
C GLY A 8 4.75 10.23 10.06
N MET A 9 5.82 9.49 10.37
CA MET A 9 6.69 8.89 9.37
C MET A 9 7.02 7.46 9.79
N SER A 10 6.97 6.54 8.84
CA SER A 10 7.34 5.15 9.00
C SER A 10 8.32 4.76 7.90
N LEU A 11 9.24 3.85 8.21
CA LEU A 11 10.13 3.23 7.23
C LEU A 11 9.96 1.71 7.31
N TYR A 12 9.51 1.10 6.23
CA TYR A 12 9.46 -0.35 6.12
C TYR A 12 10.63 -0.84 5.27
N VAL A 13 11.27 -1.92 5.72
CA VAL A 13 12.32 -2.62 4.97
C VAL A 13 11.95 -4.08 4.94
N VAL A 14 11.99 -4.69 3.76
CA VAL A 14 11.64 -6.09 3.56
C VAL A 14 12.68 -6.79 2.70
N GLY A 15 12.89 -8.07 2.99
CA GLY A 15 13.76 -8.96 2.24
C GLY A 15 13.01 -10.24 1.88
N TYR A 16 13.38 -10.82 0.75
CA TYR A 16 12.83 -12.06 0.23
C TYR A 16 13.96 -13.00 -0.16
N TYR A 17 13.81 -14.28 0.19
CA TYR A 17 14.62 -15.38 -0.30
C TYR A 17 13.76 -16.62 -0.60
N ASP A 18 13.84 -17.14 -1.82
CA ASP A 18 13.21 -18.39 -2.26
C ASP A 18 14.15 -19.56 -2.06
N LYS A 19 13.71 -20.58 -1.31
CA LYS A 19 14.49 -21.81 -1.14
C LYS A 19 14.28 -22.81 -2.28
N LEU A 20 13.16 -22.70 -3.01
CA LEU A 20 12.79 -23.61 -4.10
C LEU A 20 12.32 -22.77 -5.31
N PRO A 21 13.22 -21.99 -5.93
CA PRO A 21 12.87 -21.16 -7.06
C PRO A 21 12.53 -22.04 -8.27
N ASP A 22 11.31 -21.89 -8.77
CA ASP A 22 10.98 -22.34 -10.11
C ASP A 22 11.23 -21.16 -11.05
N ASN A 23 12.37 -21.16 -11.74
CA ASN A 23 12.78 -20.04 -12.59
C ASN A 23 11.83 -19.81 -13.79
N SER A 24 10.94 -20.75 -14.11
CA SER A 24 9.92 -20.56 -15.15
C SER A 24 8.78 -19.64 -14.70
N VAL A 25 8.57 -19.50 -13.38
CA VAL A 25 7.48 -18.71 -12.79
C VAL A 25 8.02 -17.59 -11.88
N ARG A 26 9.15 -17.85 -11.21
CA ARG A 26 9.82 -16.95 -10.25
C ARG A 26 11.28 -16.76 -10.68
N PRO A 27 11.56 -15.72 -11.49
CA PRO A 27 12.89 -15.53 -12.09
C PRO A 27 13.97 -15.08 -11.10
N TYR A 28 13.61 -14.76 -9.85
CA TYR A 28 14.54 -14.27 -8.83
C TYR A 28 14.45 -15.09 -7.55
N THR A 29 15.62 -15.55 -7.09
CA THR A 29 15.78 -16.27 -5.82
C THR A 29 15.79 -15.34 -4.61
N SER A 30 16.11 -14.06 -4.79
CA SER A 30 16.09 -13.10 -3.68
C SER A 30 15.87 -11.68 -4.16
N GLY A 31 15.39 -10.83 -3.25
CA GLY A 31 15.13 -9.43 -3.49
C GLY A 31 14.85 -8.66 -2.21
N TRP A 32 14.69 -7.35 -2.33
CA TRP A 32 14.43 -6.47 -1.19
C TRP A 32 13.57 -5.28 -1.62
N GLY A 33 12.96 -4.63 -0.63
CA GLY A 33 12.22 -3.40 -0.81
C GLY A 33 12.33 -2.48 0.40
N VAL A 34 12.22 -1.18 0.14
CA VAL A 34 12.22 -0.12 1.14
C VAL A 34 11.05 0.81 0.87
N TYR A 35 10.32 1.18 1.92
CA TYR A 35 9.10 1.99 1.85
C TYR A 35 9.07 3.06 2.95
N PRO A 36 9.68 4.23 2.74
CA PRO A 36 9.33 5.41 3.51
C PRO A 36 7.88 5.81 3.25
N VAL A 37 7.15 6.10 4.32
CA VAL A 37 5.76 6.54 4.31
C VAL A 37 5.59 7.71 5.25
N VAL A 38 4.93 8.77 4.78
CA VAL A 38 4.49 9.90 5.59
C VAL A 38 2.97 9.89 5.68
N THR A 39 2.45 10.17 6.87
CA THR A 39 1.01 10.27 7.14
C THR A 39 0.67 11.60 7.78
N VAL A 40 -0.50 12.14 7.43
CA VAL A 40 -1.04 13.36 8.02
C VAL A 40 -2.50 13.14 8.38
N ASP A 41 -2.84 13.35 9.64
CA ASP A 41 -4.19 13.32 10.16
C ASP A 41 -4.75 14.73 10.24
N ALA A 42 -5.73 15.03 9.39
CA ALA A 42 -6.43 16.30 9.30
C ALA A 42 -7.94 16.03 9.33
N SER A 43 -8.43 15.54 10.47
CA SER A 43 -9.81 15.10 10.68
C SER A 43 -10.84 16.06 10.06
N PRO A 44 -11.79 15.55 9.24
CA PRO A 44 -12.15 14.13 9.03
C PRO A 44 -11.28 13.38 8.02
N PHE A 45 -10.22 14.00 7.50
CA PHE A 45 -9.34 13.42 6.50
C PHE A 45 -8.07 12.80 7.10
N ARG A 46 -7.56 11.79 6.40
CA ARG A 46 -6.21 11.23 6.57
C ARG A 46 -5.56 11.14 5.21
N PHE A 47 -4.32 11.60 5.12
CA PHE A 47 -3.50 11.53 3.92
C PHE A 47 -2.28 10.65 4.18
N MET A 48 -1.84 9.94 3.16
CA MET A 48 -0.62 9.15 3.17
C MET A 48 0.09 9.31 1.83
N ALA A 49 1.42 9.46 1.89
CA ALA A 49 2.30 9.42 0.74
C ALA A 49 3.45 8.46 1.05
N GLY A 50 3.73 7.53 0.15
CA GLY A 50 4.80 6.57 0.29
C GLY A 50 5.60 6.42 -1.00
N TYR A 51 6.88 6.14 -0.89
CA TYR A 51 7.74 5.85 -2.03
C TYR A 51 8.35 4.47 -1.91
N TRP A 52 7.90 3.55 -2.73
CA TRP A 52 8.39 2.18 -2.77
C TRP A 52 9.56 2.08 -3.72
N GLN A 53 10.69 1.56 -3.21
CA GLN A 53 11.84 1.19 -4.03
C GLN A 53 12.19 -0.27 -3.75
N ALA A 54 12.22 -1.09 -4.79
CA ALA A 54 12.55 -2.50 -4.67
C ALA A 54 13.39 -3.01 -5.83
N ARG A 55 14.15 -4.08 -5.54
CA ARG A 55 14.95 -4.80 -6.51
C ARG A 55 14.67 -6.29 -6.41
N LYS A 56 14.20 -6.89 -7.52
CA LYS A 56 13.89 -8.33 -7.66
C LYS A 56 12.94 -8.87 -6.58
N PHE A 57 12.17 -7.98 -5.95
CA PHE A 57 11.33 -8.33 -4.81
C PHE A 57 10.07 -9.05 -5.28
N TYR A 58 9.67 -10.07 -4.54
CA TYR A 58 8.39 -10.73 -4.70
C TYR A 58 7.53 -10.50 -3.46
N SER A 59 6.27 -10.16 -3.70
CA SER A 59 5.30 -9.91 -2.65
C SER A 59 4.39 -11.12 -2.52
N PHE A 60 4.62 -11.97 -1.51
CA PHE A 60 3.79 -13.16 -1.28
C PHE A 60 2.36 -12.83 -0.86
N GLU A 61 2.21 -11.91 0.11
CA GLU A 61 0.92 -11.51 0.67
C GLU A 61 0.60 -10.02 0.49
N GLY A 62 1.57 -9.21 0.06
CA GLY A 62 1.32 -7.81 -0.28
C GLY A 62 0.78 -7.66 -1.71
N GLY A 63 0.25 -6.48 -2.03
CA GLY A 63 -0.35 -6.23 -3.34
C GLY A 63 0.63 -6.47 -4.52
N PRO A 64 0.19 -7.08 -5.62
CA PRO A 64 1.05 -7.42 -6.77
C PRO A 64 1.70 -6.17 -7.41
N LEU A 65 1.12 -4.99 -7.20
CA LEU A 65 1.70 -3.72 -7.64
C LEU A 65 3.13 -3.51 -7.11
N PHE A 66 3.43 -3.94 -5.89
CA PHE A 66 4.74 -3.77 -5.25
C PHE A 66 5.78 -4.81 -5.68
N ALA A 67 5.36 -5.89 -6.34
CA ALA A 67 6.26 -6.94 -6.81
C ALA A 67 7.05 -6.51 -8.07
N SER A 68 8.22 -7.10 -8.25
CA SER A 68 9.09 -6.92 -9.42
C SER A 68 8.75 -7.86 -10.58
N PHE A 69 7.85 -8.83 -10.37
CA PHE A 69 7.36 -9.75 -11.39
C PHE A 69 5.99 -10.29 -10.98
N ASN A 70 5.26 -10.85 -11.93
CA ASN A 70 4.00 -11.54 -11.68
C ASN A 70 4.13 -13.02 -12.13
N PRO A 71 3.89 -14.00 -11.24
CA PRO A 71 3.83 -15.43 -11.60
C PRO A 71 2.91 -15.76 -12.77
N ASP A 72 1.80 -15.02 -12.94
CA ASP A 72 0.83 -15.23 -14.03
C ASP A 72 1.36 -14.72 -15.39
N TYR A 73 2.37 -13.85 -15.37
CA TYR A 73 3.01 -13.27 -16.55
C TYR A 73 4.54 -13.26 -16.36
N PRO A 74 5.20 -14.42 -16.32
CA PRO A 74 6.60 -14.56 -15.91
C PRO A 74 7.58 -13.83 -16.84
N ASP A 75 7.20 -13.64 -18.12
CA ASP A 75 7.98 -12.87 -19.10
C ASP A 75 7.99 -11.36 -18.82
N LYS A 76 7.01 -10.86 -18.04
CA LYS A 76 6.89 -9.44 -17.70
C LYS A 76 7.57 -9.18 -16.36
N THR A 77 8.87 -8.90 -16.44
CA THR A 77 9.68 -8.56 -15.27
C THR A 77 10.02 -7.07 -15.23
N LEU A 78 10.00 -6.53 -14.02
CA LEU A 78 10.47 -5.20 -13.66
C LEU A 78 11.50 -5.36 -12.54
N PRO A 79 12.76 -5.73 -12.87
CA PRO A 79 13.78 -6.06 -11.86
C PRO A 79 14.03 -4.95 -10.83
N THR A 80 13.67 -3.70 -11.17
CA THR A 80 13.64 -2.56 -10.25
C THR A 80 12.26 -1.93 -10.32
N ARG A 81 11.60 -1.85 -9.17
CA ARG A 81 10.26 -1.31 -9.00
C ARG A 81 10.34 -0.02 -8.19
N SER A 82 9.79 1.06 -8.74
CA SER A 82 9.80 2.40 -8.14
C SER A 82 8.39 2.96 -8.21
N LEU A 83 7.68 3.01 -7.08
CA LEU A 83 6.28 3.43 -7.05
C LEU A 83 6.06 4.56 -6.06
N LEU A 84 5.44 5.63 -6.52
CA LEU A 84 4.82 6.61 -5.65
C LEU A 84 3.40 6.15 -5.34
N ASN A 85 3.10 6.01 -4.05
CA ASN A 85 1.75 5.73 -3.56
C ASN A 85 1.19 6.96 -2.86
N LEU A 86 -0.02 7.37 -3.23
CA LEU A 86 -0.77 8.43 -2.59
C LEU A 86 -2.11 7.87 -2.14
N LYS A 87 -2.53 8.20 -0.92
CA LYS A 87 -3.83 7.80 -0.38
C LYS A 87 -4.47 8.98 0.34
N ALA A 88 -5.74 9.20 0.06
CA ALA A 88 -6.59 10.09 0.81
C ALA A 88 -7.79 9.31 1.34
N SER A 89 -8.14 9.53 2.60
CA SER A 89 -9.26 8.86 3.25
C SER A 89 -10.08 9.88 4.00
N TYR A 90 -11.40 9.76 3.91
CA TYR A 90 -12.38 10.54 4.66
C TYR A 90 -13.15 9.60 5.57
N SER A 91 -13.36 10.01 6.82
CA SER A 91 -14.18 9.27 7.78
C SER A 91 -14.96 10.25 8.64
N GLN A 92 -16.29 10.15 8.61
CA GLN A 92 -17.17 10.95 9.44
C GLN A 92 -18.03 10.05 10.31
N GLN A 93 -18.00 10.33 11.61
CA GLN A 93 -18.90 9.73 12.58
C GLN A 93 -20.30 10.32 12.36
N LEU A 94 -21.29 9.48 12.04
CA LEU A 94 -22.68 9.92 11.87
C LEU A 94 -23.54 9.61 13.10
N HIS A 95 -23.25 8.49 13.75
CA HIS A 95 -23.91 8.06 14.97
C HIS A 95 -22.88 7.40 15.88
N PRO A 96 -22.97 7.41 17.23
CA PRO A 96 -22.02 6.71 18.09
C PRO A 96 -21.70 5.26 17.67
N MET A 97 -22.69 4.57 17.07
CA MET A 97 -22.56 3.18 16.61
C MET A 97 -22.01 2.99 15.20
N PHE A 98 -21.95 4.01 14.35
CA PHE A 98 -21.39 3.85 13.00
C PHE A 98 -20.83 5.14 12.39
N ALA A 99 -19.80 4.97 11.58
CA ALA A 99 -19.19 6.00 10.75
C ALA A 99 -19.27 5.61 9.27
N LEU A 100 -19.39 6.61 8.40
CA LEU A 100 -19.23 6.42 6.97
C LEU A 100 -17.88 6.99 6.55
N GLY A 101 -17.29 6.39 5.54
CA GLY A 101 -16.06 6.87 4.98
C GLY A 101 -15.83 6.42 3.56
N GLY A 102 -14.81 7.00 2.97
CA GLY A 102 -14.32 6.63 1.66
C GLY A 102 -12.82 6.80 1.59
N GLN A 103 -12.22 6.16 0.61
CA GLN A 103 -10.80 6.29 0.32
C GLN A 103 -10.56 6.27 -1.18
N VAL A 104 -9.49 6.95 -1.57
CA VAL A 104 -8.91 6.89 -2.91
C VAL A 104 -7.42 6.63 -2.76
N GLU A 105 -6.87 5.83 -3.66
CA GLU A 105 -5.45 5.50 -3.72
C GLU A 105 -4.96 5.61 -5.16
N ALA A 106 -3.77 6.15 -5.34
CA ALA A 106 -3.08 6.22 -6.61
C ALA A 106 -1.68 5.62 -6.48
N TYR A 107 -1.25 4.90 -7.51
CA TYR A 107 0.01 4.18 -7.60
C TYR A 107 0.68 4.57 -8.92
N SER A 108 1.72 5.39 -8.86
CA SER A 108 2.44 5.86 -10.05
C SER A 108 3.82 5.22 -10.14
N ASP A 109 4.07 4.48 -11.22
CA ASP A 109 5.39 3.97 -11.55
C ASP A 109 6.20 5.06 -12.26
N LEU A 110 7.16 5.63 -11.55
CA LEU A 110 7.95 6.75 -12.06
C LEU A 110 8.88 6.35 -13.22
N ARG A 111 9.17 5.05 -13.40
CA ARG A 111 9.99 4.58 -14.52
C ARG A 111 9.18 4.39 -15.79
N SER A 112 7.96 3.86 -15.68
CA SER A 112 7.10 3.60 -16.84
C SER A 112 6.11 4.72 -17.14
N GLY A 113 5.93 5.67 -16.21
CA GLY A 113 4.94 6.75 -16.30
C GLY A 113 3.49 6.29 -16.12
N LYS A 114 3.26 5.00 -15.83
CA LYS A 114 1.92 4.44 -15.66
C LYS A 114 1.39 4.74 -14.27
N THR A 115 0.10 5.05 -14.20
CA THR A 115 -0.59 5.30 -12.93
C THR A 115 -1.83 4.44 -12.83
N ASP A 116 -1.89 3.63 -11.79
CA ASP A 116 -3.06 2.84 -11.39
C ASP A 116 -3.78 3.55 -10.23
N TYR A 117 -5.09 3.33 -10.08
CA TYR A 117 -5.87 3.94 -9.01
C TYR A 117 -6.96 3.00 -8.49
N SER A 118 -7.36 3.22 -7.24
CA SER A 118 -8.49 2.54 -6.61
C SER A 118 -9.29 3.51 -5.77
N PHE A 119 -10.56 3.19 -5.56
CA PHE A 119 -11.43 3.93 -4.66
C PHE A 119 -12.37 2.97 -3.95
N GLY A 120 -12.85 3.37 -2.78
CA GLY A 120 -13.78 2.56 -2.00
C GLY A 120 -14.58 3.41 -1.03
N VAL A 121 -15.77 2.93 -0.70
CA VAL A 121 -16.62 3.46 0.36
C VAL A 121 -16.81 2.37 1.41
N TYR A 122 -16.95 2.76 2.66
CA TYR A 122 -17.10 1.82 3.77
C TYR A 122 -18.00 2.37 4.86
N VAL A 123 -18.61 1.44 5.60
CA VAL A 123 -19.28 1.70 6.87
C VAL A 123 -18.43 1.07 7.97
N ARG A 124 -18.02 1.86 8.96
CA ARG A 124 -17.36 1.35 10.17
C ARG A 124 -18.37 1.27 11.28
N LEU A 125 -18.64 0.06 11.76
CA LEU A 125 -19.48 -0.16 12.93
C LEU A 125 -18.62 -0.02 14.20
N ASN A 126 -19.05 0.83 15.13
CA ASN A 126 -18.40 1.06 16.41
C ASN A 126 -19.33 0.53 17.51
N GLY A 127 -19.05 -0.64 18.08
CA GLY A 127 -19.88 -1.19 19.14
C GLY A 127 -19.16 -2.33 19.87
N PRO A 128 -19.56 -2.67 21.10
CA PRO A 128 -19.12 -3.89 21.74
C PRO A 128 -19.81 -5.07 21.05
N PHE A 129 -19.24 -5.54 19.94
CA PHE A 129 -19.78 -6.71 19.22
C PHE A 129 -19.58 -8.02 20.00
N PHE A 130 -18.69 -7.99 21.01
CA PHE A 130 -18.46 -9.08 21.93
C PHE A 130 -18.44 -8.54 23.35
N SER A 131 -19.61 -8.55 23.99
CA SER A 131 -19.73 -8.44 25.45
C SER A 131 -20.19 -9.79 25.99
N ARG A 132 -19.25 -10.50 26.64
CA ARG A 132 -19.36 -11.74 27.42
C ARG A 132 -20.31 -12.83 26.92
#